data_AF-A0A352DRB4-F1
#
_entry.id   AF-A0A352DRB4-F1
#
_cell.length_a   1.000
_cell.length_b   1.000
_cell.length_c   1.000
_cell.angle_alpha   90.00
_cell.angle_beta   90.00
_cell.angle_gamma   90.00
#
_symmetry.space_group_name_H-M   'P 1'
#
loop_
_entity.id
_entity.type
_entity.pdbx_description
1 polymer ?
#
loop_
_entity_poly.entity_id
_entity_poly.type
_entity_poly.pdbx_seq_one_letter_code
_entity_poly.pdbx_strand_id
1 'polypeptide(L)'
;MLYNSSRYITDGIGKILNKGGFIMNMKQITRSAFSLMTSLTLLAGAGTLNAEAALLEGESGTIEDAPMMIVGDRESGEYSSPLLMTGQTAAIGANYNDDAFNLGYYLDANNVEVYKAFITLINPSLDVVTITLPEPVTFTATSRSLSNEADQKAFEDAIFGCFRPGMDCAVFDIPELYWIDEAGVGVRAEDLTYTRNFFSSKYTFTLKSISFVPAAYEGFTSWDEVLEFKDKLKEAVDNFEVTGSTRYEQLKSIHDQIALFTYYDEEARFHGSALGSLVEPGVVCEGYSKGFKLICDKLGIPCVCIFGNYKEADQSAHMWNYVLMDDNKWYAIDVTWDDLDNKYGQEIMYTYFLKGSDSFFNDHTPSVDYSYTHFTFPEISTKDYDPSQAVPISTAVVTALVTTTTTAAETTTEKPVETTVTTTEKTTTTTTTTTTRPVTTTVKPTTTKP
;
A
#
# COMPACT_ATOMS: atom_id res chain seq x y z
N MET A 1 -28.68 7.65 -1.04
CA MET A 1 -28.53 7.38 -2.49
C MET A 1 -27.23 6.59 -2.68
N LEU A 2 -27.24 5.49 -3.44
CA LEU A 2 -26.10 4.58 -3.59
C LEU A 2 -25.62 4.54 -5.04
N TYR A 3 -24.78 5.49 -5.47
CA TYR A 3 -24.10 5.48 -6.77
C TYR A 3 -23.00 6.54 -6.82
N ASN A 4 -21.74 6.19 -6.51
CA ASN A 4 -20.53 6.86 -7.08
C ASN A 4 -19.19 6.20 -6.70
N SER A 5 -19.08 5.51 -5.54
CA SER A 5 -17.81 5.00 -5.01
C SER A 5 -17.03 4.07 -5.95
N SER A 6 -17.71 3.42 -6.90
CA SER A 6 -17.11 2.54 -7.91
C SER A 6 -16.24 3.27 -8.94
N ARG A 7 -16.44 4.58 -9.20
CA ARG A 7 -15.74 5.27 -10.30
C ARG A 7 -14.27 5.55 -10.01
N TYR A 8 -13.96 6.06 -8.82
CA TYR A 8 -12.58 6.41 -8.47
C TYR A 8 -11.63 5.20 -8.49
N ILE A 9 -12.12 4.02 -8.07
CA ILE A 9 -11.37 2.76 -8.14
C ILE A 9 -11.09 2.39 -9.62
N THR A 10 -12.09 2.49 -10.51
CA THR A 10 -11.90 2.19 -11.93
C THR A 10 -11.07 3.23 -12.68
N ASP A 11 -11.15 4.50 -12.30
CA ASP A 11 -10.39 5.59 -12.95
C ASP A 11 -8.91 5.55 -12.53
N GLY A 12 -8.59 5.19 -11.28
CA GLY A 12 -7.21 4.94 -10.83
C GLY A 12 -6.58 3.72 -11.53
N ILE A 13 -7.25 2.57 -11.49
CA ILE A 13 -6.78 1.34 -12.16
C ILE A 13 -6.68 1.54 -13.68
N GLY A 14 -7.60 2.31 -14.27
CA GLY A 14 -7.59 2.66 -15.70
C GLY A 14 -6.42 3.54 -16.14
N LYS A 15 -5.79 4.29 -15.22
CA LYS A 15 -4.62 5.13 -15.51
C LYS A 15 -3.30 4.37 -15.45
N ILE A 16 -3.18 3.35 -14.59
CA ILE A 16 -2.04 2.41 -14.57
C ILE A 16 -1.85 1.80 -15.97
N LEU A 17 -2.94 1.39 -16.63
CA LEU A 17 -2.95 0.84 -17.98
C LEU A 17 -2.50 1.83 -19.09
N ASN A 18 -2.43 3.13 -18.80
CA ASN A 18 -2.25 4.18 -19.81
C ASN A 18 -0.88 4.90 -19.73
N LYS A 19 -0.18 4.84 -18.58
CA LYS A 19 1.20 5.37 -18.43
C LYS A 19 2.30 4.37 -18.81
N GLY A 20 2.07 3.06 -18.65
CA GLY A 20 3.05 2.02 -19.05
C GLY A 20 3.31 1.90 -20.56
N GLY A 21 2.54 2.61 -21.40
CA GLY A 21 2.59 2.50 -22.86
C GLY A 21 3.66 3.36 -23.56
N PHE A 22 4.94 3.28 -23.16
CA PHE A 22 5.99 3.98 -23.91
C PHE A 22 6.43 3.22 -25.18
N ILE A 23 6.59 3.95 -26.28
CA ILE A 23 6.58 3.38 -27.63
C ILE A 23 7.94 2.76 -28.00
N MET A 24 8.03 1.43 -28.01
CA MET A 24 9.14 0.73 -28.68
C MET A 24 8.83 0.52 -30.18
N ASN A 25 9.78 0.92 -31.04
CA ASN A 25 9.48 1.25 -32.43
C ASN A 25 9.49 0.02 -33.35
N MET A 26 8.32 -0.47 -33.78
CA MET A 26 8.20 -1.69 -34.57
C MET A 26 8.73 -1.54 -36.01
N LYS A 27 10.00 -1.93 -36.25
CA LYS A 27 10.54 -2.13 -37.61
C LYS A 27 11.73 -3.11 -37.68
N GLN A 28 11.56 -4.12 -38.54
CA GLN A 28 12.60 -4.98 -39.13
C GLN A 28 13.43 -5.88 -38.20
N ILE A 29 12.89 -7.06 -37.89
CA ILE A 29 13.66 -8.30 -38.05
C ILE A 29 12.91 -9.19 -39.05
N THR A 30 13.51 -9.45 -40.21
CA THR A 30 12.93 -10.27 -41.27
C THR A 30 13.59 -11.64 -41.35
N ARG A 31 12.76 -12.70 -41.34
CA ARG A 31 13.08 -14.08 -41.79
C ARG A 31 14.19 -14.81 -41.03
N SER A 32 13.80 -15.78 -40.20
CA SER A 32 14.44 -17.11 -40.14
C SER A 32 13.52 -18.12 -39.44
N ALA A 33 12.45 -18.51 -40.14
CA ALA A 33 11.64 -19.69 -39.81
C ALA A 33 11.75 -20.69 -40.98
N PHE A 34 11.51 -21.98 -40.70
CA PHE A 34 11.65 -23.12 -41.63
C PHE A 34 13.07 -23.46 -42.11
N SER A 35 13.83 -24.21 -41.29
CA SER A 35 14.77 -25.24 -41.79
C SER A 35 15.20 -26.26 -40.70
N LEU A 36 14.25 -26.99 -40.09
CA LEU A 36 14.59 -28.16 -39.26
C LEU A 36 13.53 -29.28 -39.28
N MET A 37 12.90 -29.54 -40.44
CA MET A 37 11.87 -30.59 -40.53
C MET A 37 11.87 -31.36 -41.87
N THR A 38 13.07 -31.62 -42.43
CA THR A 38 13.21 -32.30 -43.74
C THR A 38 14.45 -33.22 -43.86
N SER A 39 14.77 -34.03 -42.83
CA SER A 39 15.89 -34.98 -42.92
C SER A 39 15.77 -36.26 -42.07
N LEU A 40 14.60 -36.89 -42.00
CA LEU A 40 14.47 -38.25 -41.43
C LEU A 40 13.37 -39.12 -42.07
N THR A 41 13.34 -39.17 -43.40
CA THR A 41 12.39 -39.99 -44.17
C THR A 41 13.08 -40.72 -45.32
N LEU A 42 14.04 -41.61 -45.01
CA LEU A 42 14.68 -42.45 -46.03
C LEU A 42 15.31 -43.76 -45.51
N LEU A 43 14.53 -44.63 -44.85
CA LEU A 43 14.54 -46.07 -45.13
C LEU A 43 13.23 -46.75 -44.68
N ALA A 44 12.92 -47.92 -45.26
CA ALA A 44 11.58 -48.50 -45.25
C ALA A 44 11.19 -49.21 -43.93
N GLY A 45 9.95 -49.00 -43.47
CA GLY A 45 9.40 -49.71 -42.30
C GLY A 45 8.01 -49.23 -41.87
N ALA A 46 6.96 -49.54 -42.63
CA ALA A 46 5.58 -49.19 -42.27
C ALA A 46 5.04 -50.07 -41.13
N GLY A 47 5.50 -49.83 -39.90
CA GLY A 47 5.09 -50.60 -38.72
C GLY A 47 5.53 -50.05 -37.34
N THR A 48 6.51 -49.14 -37.25
CA THR A 48 7.08 -48.66 -35.97
C THR A 48 6.70 -47.23 -35.58
N LEU A 49 6.25 -46.40 -36.54
CA LEU A 49 6.10 -44.95 -36.37
C LEU A 49 5.21 -44.52 -35.19
N ASN A 50 4.20 -45.32 -34.82
CA ASN A 50 3.33 -45.01 -33.67
C ASN A 50 4.03 -45.22 -32.31
N ALA A 51 5.08 -46.03 -32.23
CA ALA A 51 5.92 -46.16 -31.04
C ALA A 51 7.03 -45.08 -31.02
N GLU A 52 7.56 -44.72 -32.18
CA GLU A 52 8.64 -43.73 -32.31
C GLU A 52 8.14 -42.28 -32.13
N ALA A 53 6.88 -41.99 -32.49
CA ALA A 53 6.22 -40.72 -32.16
C ALA A 53 6.04 -40.56 -30.63
N ALA A 54 5.61 -41.61 -29.93
CA ALA A 54 5.46 -41.63 -28.48
C ALA A 54 6.80 -41.58 -27.71
N LEU A 55 7.94 -41.75 -28.41
CA LEU A 55 9.29 -41.54 -27.86
C LEU A 55 9.81 -40.11 -28.07
N LEU A 56 9.08 -39.26 -28.81
CA LEU A 56 9.39 -37.84 -29.02
C LEU A 56 8.52 -36.89 -28.17
N GLU A 57 7.44 -37.40 -27.57
CA GLU A 57 6.68 -36.70 -26.53
C GLU A 57 7.50 -36.66 -25.23
N GLY A 58 8.22 -35.57 -25.01
CA GLY A 58 9.01 -35.36 -23.79
C GLY A 58 8.12 -35.32 -22.53
N GLU A 59 8.59 -35.95 -21.45
CA GLU A 59 7.87 -36.03 -20.16
C GLU A 59 7.33 -34.65 -19.74
N SER A 60 6.03 -34.55 -19.52
CA SER A 60 5.36 -33.30 -19.17
C SER A 60 4.22 -33.55 -18.20
N GLY A 61 3.83 -32.51 -17.45
CA GLY A 61 2.75 -32.57 -16.48
C GLY A 61 2.68 -31.34 -15.59
N THR A 62 1.93 -31.46 -14.50
CA THR A 62 1.71 -30.42 -13.48
C THR A 62 2.37 -30.81 -12.16
N ILE A 63 2.70 -29.82 -11.33
CA ILE A 63 3.01 -29.99 -9.91
C ILE A 63 1.73 -29.67 -9.12
N GLU A 64 1.07 -30.70 -8.60
CA GLU A 64 -0.23 -30.56 -7.90
C GLU A 64 -0.11 -29.93 -6.50
N ASP A 65 1.03 -30.13 -5.82
CA ASP A 65 1.33 -29.65 -4.47
C ASP A 65 2.70 -28.94 -4.46
N ALA A 66 2.75 -27.68 -4.90
CA ALA A 66 3.95 -26.86 -4.72
C ALA A 66 4.10 -26.42 -3.25
N PRO A 67 5.32 -26.36 -2.70
CA PRO A 67 5.52 -25.87 -1.34
C PRO A 67 5.15 -24.38 -1.24
N MET A 68 4.63 -23.97 -0.09
CA MET A 68 4.53 -22.57 0.28
C MET A 68 5.92 -22.09 0.73
N MET A 69 6.35 -20.95 0.21
CA MET A 69 7.55 -20.22 0.65
C MET A 69 7.10 -19.10 1.59
N ILE A 70 7.67 -19.03 2.79
CA ILE A 70 7.56 -17.83 3.62
C ILE A 70 8.66 -16.86 3.17
N VAL A 71 8.33 -15.59 2.92
CA VAL A 71 9.28 -14.61 2.38
C VAL A 71 10.51 -14.42 3.26
N GLY A 72 10.38 -14.56 4.58
CA GLY A 72 11.46 -14.43 5.56
C GLY A 72 12.20 -15.71 5.95
N ASP A 73 11.82 -16.89 5.43
CA ASP A 73 12.46 -18.16 5.85
C ASP A 73 13.92 -18.28 5.38
N ARG A 74 14.32 -17.49 4.36
CA ARG A 74 15.69 -17.38 3.81
C ARG A 74 15.87 -15.94 3.30
N GLU A 75 16.97 -15.23 3.53
CA GLU A 75 18.34 -15.73 3.67
C GLU A 75 19.02 -15.44 5.03
N SER A 76 20.01 -16.27 5.38
CA SER A 76 20.95 -15.95 6.46
C SER A 76 22.04 -14.97 5.97
N GLY A 77 21.63 -13.75 5.65
CA GLY A 77 22.48 -12.67 5.16
C GLY A 77 21.72 -11.34 5.03
N GLU A 78 20.67 -11.32 4.22
CA GLU A 78 19.93 -10.11 3.87
C GLU A 78 18.51 -10.05 4.47
N TYR A 79 18.23 -8.94 5.16
CA TYR A 79 16.94 -8.42 5.65
C TYR A 79 15.90 -9.40 6.25
N SER A 80 15.78 -9.32 7.58
CA SER A 80 14.54 -9.67 8.29
C SER A 80 14.16 -8.56 9.27
N SER A 81 13.14 -7.76 8.94
CA SER A 81 12.44 -6.86 9.87
C SER A 81 10.95 -7.27 9.95
N PRO A 82 10.37 -7.53 11.15
CA PRO A 82 8.99 -7.97 11.31
C PRO A 82 8.00 -6.82 11.63
N LEU A 83 6.73 -6.86 11.17
CA LEU A 83 5.67 -5.80 11.28
C LEU A 83 4.28 -6.12 10.60
N LEU A 84 3.49 -7.10 11.08
CA LEU A 84 2.53 -7.92 10.26
C LEU A 84 0.97 -7.64 10.35
N MET A 85 0.10 -8.55 9.83
CA MET A 85 -1.24 -8.28 9.21
C MET A 85 -2.60 -8.25 10.01
N THR A 86 -3.81 -7.92 9.45
CA THR A 86 -4.44 -6.62 8.96
C THR A 86 -5.86 -6.43 9.70
N GLY A 87 -6.63 -5.30 9.59
CA GLY A 87 -7.92 -4.95 10.33
C GLY A 87 -9.34 -4.99 9.66
N GLN A 88 -10.02 -3.83 9.41
CA GLN A 88 -11.02 -3.45 8.34
C GLN A 88 -11.66 -2.06 8.66
N THR A 89 -12.33 -1.24 7.82
CA THR A 89 -12.46 -1.04 6.34
C THR A 89 -13.03 0.38 6.02
N ALA A 90 -12.42 1.18 5.12
CA ALA A 90 -12.81 2.58 4.81
C ALA A 90 -12.08 3.15 3.55
N ALA A 91 -12.23 4.46 3.24
CA ALA A 91 -11.70 5.12 2.03
C ALA A 91 -10.15 5.21 1.94
N ILE A 92 -9.64 5.25 0.71
CA ILE A 92 -8.20 5.33 0.35
C ILE A 92 -7.63 6.71 0.70
N GLY A 93 -6.44 6.75 1.32
CA GLY A 93 -5.63 7.95 1.51
C GLY A 93 -4.53 8.13 0.45
N ALA A 94 -3.85 7.05 0.05
CA ALA A 94 -2.74 7.07 -0.91
C ALA A 94 -3.07 7.80 -2.25
N ASN A 95 -2.09 8.56 -2.76
CA ASN A 95 -2.30 9.55 -3.82
C ASN A 95 -2.14 8.96 -5.24
N TYR A 96 -3.25 8.77 -5.96
CA TYR A 96 -3.29 8.25 -7.34
C TYR A 96 -3.66 9.31 -8.40
N ASN A 97 -3.37 10.60 -8.15
CA ASN A 97 -3.63 11.68 -9.10
C ASN A 97 -2.69 11.65 -10.34
N ASP A 98 -3.04 12.39 -11.40
CA ASP A 98 -2.27 12.37 -12.66
C ASP A 98 -0.81 12.83 -12.52
N ASP A 99 -0.52 13.69 -11.53
CA ASP A 99 0.81 14.22 -11.22
C ASP A 99 1.48 13.49 -10.02
N ALA A 100 0.89 12.39 -9.53
CA ALA A 100 1.46 11.58 -8.46
C ALA A 100 2.61 10.68 -8.95
N PHE A 101 3.40 10.19 -7.98
CA PHE A 101 4.46 9.20 -8.17
C PHE A 101 4.26 8.12 -7.11
N ASN A 102 4.21 6.87 -7.55
CA ASN A 102 4.17 5.68 -6.70
C ASN A 102 5.14 4.67 -7.32
N LEU A 103 5.92 3.96 -6.51
CA LEU A 103 6.90 2.96 -6.92
C LEU A 103 6.26 1.85 -7.78
N GLY A 104 5.01 1.49 -7.47
CA GLY A 104 4.19 0.54 -8.23
C GLY A 104 3.96 0.92 -9.71
N TYR A 105 4.27 2.15 -10.15
CA TYR A 105 4.19 2.55 -11.55
C TYR A 105 5.33 2.01 -12.43
N TYR A 106 6.38 1.44 -11.83
CA TYR A 106 7.60 0.98 -12.53
C TYR A 106 7.70 -0.55 -12.63
N LEU A 107 6.66 -1.25 -12.21
CA LEU A 107 6.58 -2.71 -12.16
C LEU A 107 6.27 -3.36 -13.52
N ASP A 108 6.70 -4.60 -13.69
CA ASP A 108 6.29 -5.45 -14.81
C ASP A 108 4.82 -5.93 -14.67
N ALA A 109 4.29 -6.53 -15.73
CA ALA A 109 2.89 -6.93 -15.81
C ALA A 109 2.44 -7.96 -14.74
N ASN A 110 3.34 -8.78 -14.20
CA ASN A 110 3.02 -9.72 -13.13
C ASN A 110 3.00 -9.00 -11.78
N ASN A 111 4.05 -8.26 -11.46
CA ASN A 111 4.16 -7.52 -10.22
C ASN A 111 3.11 -6.39 -10.11
N VAL A 112 2.61 -5.84 -11.23
CA VAL A 112 1.44 -4.94 -11.24
C VAL A 112 0.16 -5.61 -10.71
N GLU A 113 -0.09 -6.90 -11.00
CA GLU A 113 -1.26 -7.60 -10.44
C GLU A 113 -1.08 -7.94 -8.95
N VAL A 114 0.16 -8.17 -8.50
CA VAL A 114 0.48 -8.32 -7.08
C VAL A 114 0.29 -6.98 -6.34
N TYR A 115 0.83 -5.89 -6.86
CA TYR A 115 0.62 -4.54 -6.30
C TYR A 115 -0.89 -4.23 -6.19
N LYS A 116 -1.68 -4.51 -7.23
CA LYS A 116 -3.15 -4.36 -7.19
C LYS A 116 -3.82 -5.22 -6.11
N ALA A 117 -3.37 -6.46 -5.91
CA ALA A 117 -3.86 -7.29 -4.82
C ALA A 117 -3.56 -6.64 -3.46
N PHE A 118 -2.35 -6.10 -3.26
CA PHE A 118 -1.97 -5.37 -2.05
C PHE A 118 -2.74 -4.03 -1.89
N ILE A 119 -3.17 -3.35 -2.96
CA ILE A 119 -4.15 -2.23 -2.84
C ILE A 119 -5.48 -2.74 -2.24
N THR A 120 -5.97 -3.93 -2.62
CA THR A 120 -7.18 -4.48 -1.98
C THR A 120 -6.96 -4.79 -0.50
N LEU A 121 -5.71 -5.05 -0.12
CA LEU A 121 -5.27 -5.16 1.27
C LEU A 121 -5.12 -3.81 1.98
N ILE A 122 -5.59 -2.66 1.45
CA ILE A 122 -6.04 -1.61 2.40
C ILE A 122 -7.33 -2.04 3.11
N ASN A 123 -8.06 -3.05 2.59
CA ASN A 123 -9.32 -3.60 3.12
C ASN A 123 -9.12 -5.05 3.61
N PRO A 124 -8.60 -5.19 4.84
CA PRO A 124 -8.13 -6.40 5.51
C PRO A 124 -8.84 -7.75 5.35
N SER A 125 -8.02 -8.80 5.25
CA SER A 125 -8.39 -10.22 5.38
C SER A 125 -7.14 -11.12 5.54
N LEU A 126 -7.34 -12.33 6.08
CA LEU A 126 -6.39 -13.47 5.99
C LEU A 126 -6.70 -14.42 4.82
N ASP A 127 -7.69 -14.09 3.98
CA ASP A 127 -8.11 -14.94 2.87
C ASP A 127 -6.95 -15.17 1.87
N VAL A 128 -6.89 -16.39 1.32
CA VAL A 128 -5.92 -16.75 0.28
C VAL A 128 -6.24 -15.93 -0.99
N VAL A 129 -5.29 -15.11 -1.43
CA VAL A 129 -5.42 -14.32 -2.65
C VAL A 129 -4.73 -15.06 -3.81
N THR A 130 -5.44 -15.31 -4.90
CA THR A 130 -4.90 -15.97 -6.10
C THR A 130 -4.71 -14.96 -7.23
N ILE A 131 -3.53 -14.97 -7.85
CA ILE A 131 -3.15 -14.08 -8.95
C ILE A 131 -2.81 -14.93 -10.18
N THR A 132 -3.47 -14.66 -11.30
CA THR A 132 -3.06 -15.14 -12.62
C THR A 132 -1.99 -14.20 -13.16
N LEU A 133 -0.82 -14.74 -13.51
CA LEU A 133 0.30 -13.98 -14.07
C LEU A 133 -0.01 -13.63 -15.54
N PRO A 134 -0.08 -12.34 -15.94
CA PRO A 134 -0.27 -11.97 -17.34
C PRO A 134 0.85 -12.47 -18.27
N GLU A 135 2.07 -12.60 -17.75
CA GLU A 135 3.24 -13.14 -18.48
C GLU A 135 3.80 -14.37 -17.75
N PRO A 136 3.47 -15.60 -18.19
CA PRO A 136 3.90 -16.83 -17.52
C PRO A 136 5.42 -16.96 -17.35
N VAL A 137 5.86 -17.13 -16.10
CA VAL A 137 7.28 -17.22 -15.74
C VAL A 137 7.83 -18.61 -16.06
N THR A 138 9.03 -18.69 -16.64
CA THR A 138 9.68 -19.96 -16.98
C THR A 138 11.08 -20.05 -16.44
N PHE A 139 11.41 -21.17 -15.79
CA PHE A 139 12.76 -21.49 -15.29
C PHE A 139 13.18 -22.90 -15.72
N THR A 140 14.46 -23.25 -15.59
CA THR A 140 14.97 -24.60 -15.93
C THR A 140 15.63 -25.27 -14.75
N ALA A 141 15.31 -26.55 -14.53
CA ALA A 141 15.83 -27.37 -13.45
C ALA A 141 16.45 -28.69 -13.97
N THR A 142 17.26 -29.35 -13.16
CA THR A 142 17.84 -30.67 -13.44
C THR A 142 16.92 -31.82 -13.03
N SER A 143 16.06 -31.64 -12.02
CA SER A 143 15.04 -32.62 -11.62
C SER A 143 13.63 -32.02 -11.54
N ARG A 144 12.61 -32.88 -11.75
CA ARG A 144 11.21 -32.52 -11.48
C ARG A 144 10.93 -32.26 -10.00
N SER A 145 11.73 -32.85 -9.11
CA SER A 145 11.55 -32.80 -7.66
C SER A 145 12.11 -31.54 -6.99
N LEU A 146 12.77 -30.64 -7.74
CA LEU A 146 13.36 -29.39 -7.23
C LEU A 146 14.16 -29.61 -5.92
N SER A 147 14.95 -30.69 -5.91
CA SER A 147 15.48 -31.30 -4.69
C SER A 147 16.98 -31.09 -4.48
N ASN A 148 17.56 -30.12 -5.19
CA ASN A 148 18.92 -29.63 -4.99
C ASN A 148 18.91 -28.10 -5.00
N GLU A 149 19.91 -27.50 -4.36
CA GLU A 149 20.03 -26.07 -4.10
C GLU A 149 19.87 -25.18 -5.35
N ALA A 150 20.45 -25.57 -6.50
CA ALA A 150 20.34 -24.79 -7.72
C ALA A 150 18.93 -24.84 -8.35
N ASP A 151 18.28 -26.01 -8.30
CA ASP A 151 16.89 -26.15 -8.77
C ASP A 151 15.89 -25.51 -7.80
N GLN A 152 16.22 -25.44 -6.50
CA GLN A 152 15.45 -24.71 -5.50
C GLN A 152 15.54 -23.21 -5.72
N LYS A 153 16.75 -22.65 -5.84
CA LYS A 153 16.91 -21.21 -6.11
C LYS A 153 16.28 -20.82 -7.45
N ALA A 154 16.42 -21.63 -8.51
CA ALA A 154 15.76 -21.35 -9.79
C ALA A 154 14.21 -21.34 -9.73
N PHE A 155 13.61 -22.01 -8.73
CA PHE A 155 12.17 -21.95 -8.47
C PHE A 155 11.81 -20.77 -7.55
N GLU A 156 12.63 -20.49 -6.53
CA GLU A 156 12.51 -19.36 -5.62
C GLU A 156 12.62 -18.01 -6.38
N ASP A 157 13.67 -17.84 -7.19
CA ASP A 157 13.88 -16.68 -8.07
C ASP A 157 12.67 -16.45 -9.00
N ALA A 158 12.03 -17.53 -9.47
CA ALA A 158 10.86 -17.47 -10.34
C ALA A 158 9.56 -17.12 -9.60
N ILE A 159 9.45 -17.40 -8.30
CA ILE A 159 8.30 -17.08 -7.46
C ILE A 159 8.44 -15.66 -6.89
N PHE A 160 9.54 -15.37 -6.20
CA PHE A 160 9.76 -14.06 -5.60
C PHE A 160 10.01 -12.98 -6.66
N GLY A 161 10.67 -13.29 -7.79
CA GLY A 161 10.82 -12.34 -8.89
C GLY A 161 9.49 -11.86 -9.51
N CYS A 162 8.42 -12.65 -9.42
CA CYS A 162 7.07 -12.24 -9.86
C CYS A 162 6.11 -11.88 -8.70
N PHE A 163 6.65 -11.65 -7.50
CA PHE A 163 5.87 -11.34 -6.30
C PHE A 163 6.44 -10.18 -5.46
N ARG A 164 7.72 -10.26 -5.06
CA ARG A 164 8.35 -9.29 -4.14
C ARG A 164 8.27 -7.85 -4.67
N PRO A 165 8.63 -7.53 -5.93
CA PRO A 165 8.50 -6.15 -6.42
C PRO A 165 7.07 -5.58 -6.30
N GLY A 166 6.05 -6.40 -6.51
CA GLY A 166 4.65 -5.97 -6.36
C GLY A 166 4.22 -5.75 -4.90
N MET A 167 4.70 -6.58 -3.98
CA MET A 167 4.46 -6.41 -2.54
C MET A 167 5.24 -5.22 -1.98
N ASP A 168 6.55 -5.19 -2.18
CA ASP A 168 7.47 -4.25 -1.54
C ASP A 168 7.15 -2.81 -1.95
N CYS A 169 6.89 -2.57 -3.24
CA CYS A 169 6.39 -1.27 -3.71
C CYS A 169 5.06 -0.88 -3.05
N ALA A 170 4.14 -1.83 -2.80
CA ALA A 170 2.85 -1.52 -2.19
C ALA A 170 2.99 -1.10 -0.72
N VAL A 171 3.85 -1.74 0.07
CA VAL A 171 4.05 -1.38 1.49
C VAL A 171 4.75 -0.03 1.65
N PHE A 172 5.61 0.34 0.70
CA PHE A 172 6.21 1.68 0.61
C PHE A 172 5.22 2.75 0.10
N ASP A 173 4.38 2.42 -0.89
CA ASP A 173 3.43 3.36 -1.50
C ASP A 173 2.16 3.59 -0.67
N ILE A 174 1.79 2.66 0.23
CA ILE A 174 0.48 2.62 0.87
C ILE A 174 0.63 2.43 2.39
N PRO A 175 0.87 3.51 3.17
CA PRO A 175 0.99 3.43 4.64
C PRO A 175 -0.25 2.89 5.37
N GLU A 176 -1.43 2.83 4.72
CA GLU A 176 -2.61 2.13 5.25
C GLU A 176 -2.46 0.59 5.29
N LEU A 177 -1.39 0.08 4.69
CA LEU A 177 -0.82 -1.25 4.93
C LEU A 177 0.07 -1.24 6.19
N TYR A 178 -0.33 -0.49 7.23
CA TYR A 178 0.33 -0.26 8.54
C TYR A 178 0.65 -1.54 9.34
N TRP A 179 0.37 -2.68 8.73
CA TRP A 179 0.27 -4.03 9.22
C TRP A 179 0.81 -5.01 8.16
N ILE A 180 1.62 -4.62 7.20
CA ILE A 180 2.23 -5.64 6.32
C ILE A 180 3.67 -5.88 6.71
N ASP A 181 3.94 -7.15 7.00
CA ASP A 181 5.26 -7.76 6.97
C ASP A 181 5.10 -8.96 6.03
N GLU A 182 5.27 -8.70 4.74
CA GLU A 182 6.60 -8.72 4.14
C GLU A 182 7.25 -10.09 4.35
N ALA A 183 8.00 -10.31 5.43
CA ALA A 183 8.69 -11.57 5.72
C ALA A 183 7.72 -12.72 6.08
N GLY A 184 6.64 -12.45 6.83
CA GLY A 184 5.68 -13.47 7.26
C GLY A 184 4.68 -13.94 6.18
N VAL A 185 4.74 -13.38 4.97
CA VAL A 185 3.82 -13.73 3.87
C VAL A 185 4.15 -15.10 3.30
N GLY A 186 3.14 -15.98 3.24
CA GLY A 186 3.26 -17.28 2.57
C GLY A 186 2.83 -17.20 1.10
N VAL A 187 3.73 -17.51 0.17
CA VAL A 187 3.52 -17.50 -1.29
C VAL A 187 3.60 -18.92 -1.85
N ARG A 188 2.75 -19.30 -2.81
CA ARG A 188 2.72 -20.65 -3.40
C ARG A 188 2.45 -20.60 -4.91
N ALA A 189 3.03 -21.54 -5.65
CA ALA A 189 2.70 -21.77 -7.05
C ALA A 189 1.38 -22.55 -7.20
N GLU A 190 0.48 -22.14 -8.08
CA GLU A 190 -0.80 -22.84 -8.32
C GLU A 190 -0.82 -23.56 -9.68
N ASP A 191 -0.71 -22.83 -10.80
CA ASP A 191 -0.55 -23.44 -12.13
C ASP A 191 0.93 -23.54 -12.50
N LEU A 192 1.61 -24.57 -11.96
CA LEU A 192 3.01 -24.90 -12.24
C LEU A 192 3.11 -26.17 -13.10
N THR A 193 3.38 -25.99 -14.38
CA THR A 193 3.60 -27.09 -15.35
C THR A 193 5.08 -27.29 -15.68
N TYR A 194 5.46 -28.46 -16.19
CA TYR A 194 6.82 -28.76 -16.66
C TYR A 194 6.82 -29.53 -17.98
N THR A 195 7.94 -29.41 -18.72
CA THR A 195 8.29 -30.22 -19.89
C THR A 195 9.76 -30.64 -19.83
N ARG A 196 10.08 -31.88 -20.19
CA ARG A 196 11.44 -32.42 -20.16
C ARG A 196 12.09 -32.38 -21.53
N ASN A 197 13.17 -31.60 -21.67
CA ASN A 197 13.96 -31.57 -22.88
C ASN A 197 14.77 -32.88 -23.02
N PHE A 198 14.52 -33.64 -24.09
CA PHE A 198 15.17 -34.93 -24.31
C PHE A 198 16.71 -34.81 -24.42
N PHE A 199 17.20 -33.81 -25.14
CA PHE A 199 18.63 -33.66 -25.47
C PHE A 199 19.47 -33.14 -24.31
N SER A 200 18.99 -32.16 -23.55
CA SER A 200 19.70 -31.65 -22.37
C SER A 200 19.39 -32.41 -21.09
N SER A 201 18.34 -33.25 -21.10
CA SER A 201 17.77 -33.93 -19.93
C SER A 201 17.30 -33.01 -18.79
N LYS A 202 17.22 -31.70 -19.04
CA LYS A 202 16.64 -30.70 -18.12
C LYS A 202 15.12 -30.64 -18.23
N TYR A 203 14.49 -30.15 -17.17
CA TYR A 203 13.09 -29.74 -17.14
C TYR A 203 13.00 -28.23 -17.38
N THR A 204 12.05 -27.79 -18.19
CA THR A 204 11.61 -26.40 -18.28
C THR A 204 10.26 -26.31 -17.60
N PHE A 205 10.17 -25.49 -16.56
CA PHE A 205 8.94 -25.21 -15.83
C PHE A 205 8.24 -23.97 -16.41
N THR A 206 6.94 -23.85 -16.16
CA THR A 206 6.11 -22.73 -16.57
C THR A 206 5.02 -22.50 -15.53
N LEU A 207 5.11 -21.35 -14.87
CA LEU A 207 4.23 -20.85 -13.82
C LEU A 207 3.23 -19.86 -14.44
N LYS A 208 1.92 -20.07 -14.25
CA LYS A 208 0.87 -19.18 -14.78
C LYS A 208 0.01 -18.51 -13.71
N SER A 209 0.07 -19.00 -12.47
CA SER A 209 -0.60 -18.38 -11.33
C SER A 209 0.10 -18.71 -10.02
N ILE A 210 0.02 -17.78 -9.09
CA ILE A 210 0.46 -17.90 -7.71
C ILE A 210 -0.72 -17.66 -6.77
N SER A 211 -0.61 -18.12 -5.54
CA SER A 211 -1.40 -17.62 -4.43
C SER A 211 -0.50 -17.07 -3.34
N PHE A 212 -1.04 -16.18 -2.50
CA PHE A 212 -0.39 -15.77 -1.28
C PHE A 212 -1.37 -15.63 -0.11
N VAL A 213 -0.82 -15.66 1.10
CA VAL A 213 -1.54 -15.64 2.38
C VAL A 213 -0.92 -14.59 3.30
N PRO A 214 -1.65 -13.51 3.61
CA PRO A 214 -1.38 -12.63 4.76
C PRO A 214 -1.27 -13.40 6.09
N ALA A 215 -0.33 -13.03 6.97
CA ALA A 215 -0.22 -13.56 8.35
C ALA A 215 -0.84 -12.60 9.40
N ALA A 216 -0.22 -12.25 10.55
CA ALA A 216 -0.73 -11.19 11.47
C ALA A 216 0.34 -10.64 12.44
N TYR A 217 0.39 -9.33 12.78
CA TYR A 217 1.51 -8.80 13.60
C TYR A 217 1.41 -9.42 14.97
N GLU A 218 2.51 -9.97 15.46
CA GLU A 218 2.65 -10.25 16.89
C GLU A 218 2.50 -8.99 17.77
N GLY A 219 2.73 -7.80 17.21
CA GLY A 219 2.39 -6.53 17.84
C GLY A 219 0.88 -6.34 18.07
N PHE A 220 -0.01 -6.97 17.30
CA PHE A 220 -1.46 -6.97 17.52
C PHE A 220 -1.92 -8.20 18.32
N THR A 221 -2.74 -7.99 19.34
CA THR A 221 -3.19 -9.08 20.23
C THR A 221 -4.39 -9.86 19.70
N SER A 222 -5.13 -9.30 18.73
CA SER A 222 -6.31 -9.91 18.13
C SER A 222 -6.71 -9.21 16.81
N TRP A 223 -7.51 -9.89 15.98
CA TRP A 223 -8.06 -9.29 14.75
C TRP A 223 -8.95 -8.07 15.03
N ASP A 224 -9.72 -8.11 16.12
CA ASP A 224 -10.56 -7.00 16.58
C ASP A 224 -9.72 -5.76 16.95
N GLU A 225 -8.48 -5.95 17.41
CA GLU A 225 -7.56 -4.84 17.67
C GLU A 225 -7.00 -4.24 16.36
N VAL A 226 -6.67 -5.06 15.35
CA VAL A 226 -6.24 -4.50 14.05
C VAL A 226 -7.39 -3.73 13.39
N LEU A 227 -8.62 -4.22 13.50
CA LEU A 227 -9.85 -3.48 13.18
C LEU A 227 -9.89 -2.10 13.88
N GLU A 228 -9.74 -2.08 15.20
CA GLU A 228 -9.73 -0.85 16.01
C GLU A 228 -8.63 0.13 15.58
N PHE A 229 -7.41 -0.36 15.32
CA PHE A 229 -6.29 0.47 14.89
C PHE A 229 -6.42 0.98 13.46
N LYS A 230 -7.18 0.33 12.57
CA LYS A 230 -7.56 0.94 11.27
C LYS A 230 -8.40 2.21 11.49
N ASP A 231 -9.43 2.13 12.34
CA ASP A 231 -10.31 3.27 12.59
C ASP A 231 -9.56 4.40 13.33
N LYS A 232 -8.66 4.07 14.27
CA LYS A 232 -7.74 5.06 14.89
C LYS A 232 -6.83 5.75 13.87
N LEU A 233 -6.16 5.01 12.98
CA LEU A 233 -5.29 5.60 11.97
C LEU A 233 -6.08 6.53 11.05
N LYS A 234 -7.27 6.09 10.63
CA LYS A 234 -8.17 6.90 9.81
C LYS A 234 -8.63 8.17 10.56
N GLU A 235 -8.99 8.07 11.84
CA GLU A 235 -9.40 9.23 12.64
C GLU A 235 -8.25 10.21 12.83
N ALA A 236 -7.03 9.73 13.12
CA ALA A 236 -5.83 10.56 13.21
C ALA A 236 -5.53 11.27 11.88
N VAL A 237 -5.55 10.54 10.76
CA VAL A 237 -5.36 11.12 9.42
C VAL A 237 -6.43 12.15 9.11
N ASP A 238 -7.72 11.86 9.30
CA ASP A 238 -8.81 12.80 9.02
C ASP A 238 -8.70 14.09 9.87
N ASN A 239 -8.44 13.94 11.17
CA ASN A 239 -8.36 15.04 12.13
C ASN A 239 -7.04 15.83 12.09
N PHE A 240 -6.01 15.35 11.38
CA PHE A 240 -4.72 16.06 11.27
C PHE A 240 -4.90 17.45 10.62
N GLU A 241 -4.73 18.51 11.42
CA GLU A 241 -4.86 19.91 10.99
C GLU A 241 -3.57 20.41 10.33
N VAL A 242 -3.52 20.43 8.99
CA VAL A 242 -2.39 21.02 8.27
C VAL A 242 -2.61 22.52 8.06
N THR A 243 -1.73 23.34 8.65
CA THR A 243 -1.76 24.80 8.54
C THR A 243 -0.86 25.29 7.39
N GLY A 244 -1.03 26.56 6.98
CA GLY A 244 -0.21 27.18 5.94
C GLY A 244 -1.01 27.66 4.71
N SER A 245 -0.41 28.57 3.95
CA SER A 245 -0.97 29.16 2.73
C SER A 245 -0.24 28.71 1.46
N THR A 246 0.97 28.19 1.60
CA THR A 246 1.86 27.66 0.56
C THR A 246 2.17 26.18 0.80
N ARG A 247 2.65 25.45 -0.22
CA ARG A 247 3.07 24.04 -0.04
C ARG A 247 4.23 23.91 0.96
N TYR A 248 5.14 24.88 1.00
CA TYR A 248 6.22 24.97 1.98
C TYR A 248 5.68 24.99 3.42
N GLU A 249 4.73 25.88 3.71
CA GLU A 249 4.13 26.00 5.05
C GLU A 249 3.33 24.74 5.43
N GLN A 250 2.62 24.14 4.48
CA GLN A 250 1.90 22.87 4.71
C GLN A 250 2.84 21.73 5.09
N LEU A 251 3.89 21.49 4.30
CA LEU A 251 4.86 20.42 4.58
C LEU A 251 5.58 20.66 5.91
N LYS A 252 5.88 21.92 6.25
CA LYS A 252 6.44 22.27 7.55
C LYS A 252 5.45 21.99 8.70
N SER A 253 4.17 22.32 8.50
CA SER A 253 3.11 22.02 9.47
C SER A 253 2.87 20.51 9.65
N ILE A 254 3.19 19.66 8.67
CA ILE A 254 3.14 18.20 8.82
C ILE A 254 4.38 17.71 9.59
N HIS A 255 5.57 18.12 9.13
CA HIS A 255 6.87 17.81 9.73
C HIS A 255 6.89 18.12 11.24
N ASP A 256 6.56 19.35 11.61
CA ASP A 256 6.59 19.81 13.00
C ASP A 256 5.59 19.06 13.89
N GLN A 257 4.41 18.69 13.36
CA GLN A 257 3.38 18.01 14.15
C GLN A 257 3.70 16.53 14.37
N ILE A 258 4.39 15.87 13.43
CA ILE A 258 4.84 14.48 13.63
C ILE A 258 5.99 14.45 14.65
N ALA A 259 7.02 15.29 14.48
CA ALA A 259 8.16 15.35 15.41
C ALA A 259 7.79 15.84 16.83
N LEU A 260 6.73 16.63 17.01
CA LEU A 260 6.21 16.98 18.36
C LEU A 260 5.20 15.98 18.94
N PHE A 261 4.74 15.00 18.15
CA PHE A 261 3.83 13.96 18.60
C PHE A 261 4.56 12.69 19.05
N THR A 262 5.61 12.30 18.32
CA THR A 262 6.31 11.04 18.49
C THR A 262 7.76 11.25 18.97
N TYR A 263 8.58 10.19 18.97
CA TYR A 263 9.99 10.21 19.37
C TYR A 263 10.71 8.97 18.79
N TYR A 264 12.04 9.00 18.73
CA TYR A 264 12.80 7.85 18.20
C TYR A 264 12.85 6.67 19.20
N ASP A 265 12.27 5.53 18.83
CA ASP A 265 12.23 4.32 19.64
C ASP A 265 12.17 3.04 18.77
N GLU A 266 13.19 2.20 18.92
CA GLU A 266 13.34 0.91 18.23
C GLU A 266 12.55 -0.23 18.92
N GLU A 267 12.16 -0.06 20.18
CA GLU A 267 11.38 -1.05 20.96
C GLU A 267 9.87 -0.72 20.96
N ALA A 268 9.46 0.37 20.30
CA ALA A 268 8.08 0.82 20.25
C ALA A 268 7.18 -0.13 19.42
N ARG A 269 5.98 -0.39 19.94
CA ARG A 269 5.03 -1.39 19.43
C ARG A 269 4.74 -1.31 17.92
N PHE A 270 4.78 -0.12 17.33
CA PHE A 270 4.46 0.14 15.93
C PHE A 270 5.58 0.92 15.22
N HIS A 271 6.84 0.66 15.59
CA HIS A 271 7.98 1.51 15.27
C HIS A 271 8.15 1.81 13.76
N GLY A 272 7.97 0.82 12.87
CA GLY A 272 8.07 0.95 11.41
C GLY A 272 6.75 1.25 10.69
N SER A 273 5.79 1.87 11.39
CA SER A 273 4.42 2.05 10.92
C SER A 273 3.90 3.48 11.10
N ALA A 274 3.00 3.90 10.22
CA ALA A 274 2.31 5.19 10.34
C ALA A 274 1.52 5.31 11.65
N LEU A 275 1.13 4.19 12.27
CA LEU A 275 0.56 4.14 13.62
C LEU A 275 1.48 4.78 14.67
N GLY A 276 2.79 4.50 14.63
CA GLY A 276 3.75 5.07 15.56
C GLY A 276 3.88 6.60 15.44
N SER A 277 3.68 7.12 14.23
CA SER A 277 3.80 8.56 13.93
C SER A 277 2.51 9.37 14.09
N LEU A 278 1.35 8.72 14.25
CA LEU A 278 0.03 9.37 14.19
C LEU A 278 -0.98 8.90 15.27
N VAL A 279 -0.74 7.76 15.95
CA VAL A 279 -1.72 7.12 16.84
C VAL A 279 -1.13 6.75 18.22
N GLU A 280 0.03 6.09 18.26
CA GLU A 280 0.64 5.56 19.48
C GLU A 280 2.16 5.84 19.44
N PRO A 281 2.68 6.88 20.12
CA PRO A 281 4.00 7.45 19.83
C PRO A 281 5.19 6.54 20.20
N GLY A 282 6.26 6.65 19.41
CA GLY A 282 7.46 5.81 19.39
C GLY A 282 7.67 5.18 18.00
N VAL A 283 8.73 5.58 17.30
CA VAL A 283 9.01 5.20 15.89
C VAL A 283 10.49 5.07 15.54
N VAL A 284 10.77 4.32 14.49
CA VAL A 284 12.02 4.45 13.71
C VAL A 284 11.76 5.27 12.43
N CYS A 285 12.81 5.53 11.65
CA CYS A 285 12.78 6.33 10.41
C CYS A 285 11.64 5.98 9.44
N GLU A 286 11.30 4.70 9.34
CA GLU A 286 10.19 4.19 8.53
C GLU A 286 8.82 4.66 9.04
N GLY A 287 8.60 4.68 10.36
CA GLY A 287 7.36 5.17 10.96
C GLY A 287 7.15 6.66 10.68
N TYR A 288 8.18 7.49 10.91
CA TYR A 288 8.20 8.90 10.50
C TYR A 288 7.85 9.06 9.01
N SER A 289 8.53 8.31 8.14
CA SER A 289 8.40 8.42 6.68
C SER A 289 7.02 7.99 6.16
N LYS A 290 6.48 6.88 6.68
CA LYS A 290 5.12 6.39 6.34
C LYS A 290 4.05 7.35 6.85
N GLY A 291 4.20 7.91 8.05
CA GLY A 291 3.30 8.94 8.59
C GLY A 291 3.27 10.21 7.76
N PHE A 292 4.45 10.76 7.46
CA PHE A 292 4.59 11.99 6.68
C PHE A 292 4.03 11.82 5.26
N LYS A 293 4.29 10.67 4.60
CA LYS A 293 3.66 10.30 3.33
C LYS A 293 2.14 10.26 3.40
N LEU A 294 1.57 9.60 4.42
CA LEU A 294 0.11 9.43 4.55
C LEU A 294 -0.63 10.78 4.67
N ILE A 295 -0.05 11.76 5.39
CA ILE A 295 -0.64 13.11 5.50
C ILE A 295 -0.38 13.94 4.22
N CYS A 296 0.75 13.76 3.53
CA CYS A 296 0.95 14.37 2.21
C CYS A 296 -0.07 13.87 1.17
N ASP A 297 -0.34 12.56 1.17
CA ASP A 297 -1.26 11.92 0.24
C ASP A 297 -2.72 12.33 0.51
N LYS A 298 -3.13 12.47 1.78
CA LYS A 298 -4.41 13.11 2.19
C LYS A 298 -4.61 14.49 1.51
N LEU A 299 -3.54 15.27 1.35
CA LEU A 299 -3.57 16.58 0.70
C LEU A 299 -3.38 16.54 -0.83
N GLY A 300 -3.16 15.36 -1.42
CA GLY A 300 -2.81 15.20 -2.82
C GLY A 300 -1.41 15.73 -3.19
N ILE A 301 -0.52 15.95 -2.21
CA ILE A 301 0.88 16.30 -2.45
C ILE A 301 1.65 15.01 -2.80
N PRO A 302 2.29 14.90 -3.97
CA PRO A 302 3.06 13.70 -4.31
C PRO A 302 4.24 13.51 -3.34
N CYS A 303 4.24 12.39 -2.63
CA CYS A 303 5.23 12.01 -1.63
C CYS A 303 5.60 10.53 -1.77
N VAL A 304 6.90 10.23 -1.74
CA VAL A 304 7.47 8.89 -1.97
C VAL A 304 8.37 8.55 -0.80
N CYS A 305 8.23 7.34 -0.23
CA CYS A 305 9.18 6.80 0.74
C CYS A 305 10.43 6.29 0.01
N ILE A 306 11.60 6.67 0.49
CA ILE A 306 12.89 6.38 -0.14
C ILE A 306 13.71 5.50 0.81
N PHE A 307 14.11 4.34 0.32
CA PHE A 307 15.05 3.45 1.01
C PHE A 307 16.50 3.90 0.75
N GLY A 308 17.36 3.83 1.76
CA GLY A 308 18.78 4.14 1.57
C GLY A 308 19.65 4.00 2.81
N ASN A 309 20.88 4.53 2.70
CA ASN A 309 21.97 4.40 3.69
C ASN A 309 22.25 2.95 4.13
N TYR A 310 21.89 1.97 3.29
CA TYR A 310 22.00 0.55 3.61
C TYR A 310 23.46 0.12 3.84
N LYS A 311 23.65 -0.67 4.89
CA LYS A 311 24.91 -1.27 5.28
C LYS A 311 24.68 -2.74 5.68
N GLU A 312 24.84 -3.64 4.71
CA GLU A 312 24.83 -5.10 4.89
C GLU A 312 25.58 -5.57 6.17
N ALA A 313 26.77 -5.01 6.40
CA ALA A 313 27.68 -5.39 7.48
C ALA A 313 27.19 -5.07 8.91
N ASP A 314 26.21 -4.18 9.09
CA ASP A 314 25.56 -3.89 10.37
C ASP A 314 24.02 -4.06 10.32
N GLN A 315 23.51 -4.56 9.19
CA GLN A 315 22.09 -4.70 8.84
C GLN A 315 21.24 -3.43 9.00
N SER A 316 21.87 -2.24 9.10
CA SER A 316 21.14 -0.97 9.18
C SER A 316 20.78 -0.41 7.81
N ALA A 317 19.64 0.27 7.77
CA ALA A 317 19.19 1.11 6.67
C ALA A 317 18.47 2.33 7.25
N HIS A 318 18.09 3.28 6.38
CA HIS A 318 17.36 4.48 6.73
C HIS A 318 16.23 4.70 5.72
N MET A 319 15.16 5.37 6.16
CA MET A 319 14.04 5.77 5.31
C MET A 319 13.74 7.26 5.51
N TRP A 320 13.46 7.94 4.41
CA TRP A 320 13.05 9.36 4.37
C TRP A 320 12.04 9.58 3.24
N ASN A 321 11.60 10.82 3.02
CA ASN A 321 10.66 11.15 1.95
C ASN A 321 11.27 12.03 0.86
N TYR A 322 10.84 11.82 -0.39
CA TYR A 322 10.91 12.83 -1.45
C TYR A 322 9.52 13.40 -1.73
N VAL A 323 9.42 14.72 -1.88
CA VAL A 323 8.17 15.46 -2.15
C VAL A 323 8.27 16.34 -3.39
N LEU A 324 7.21 16.39 -4.19
CA LEU A 324 7.11 17.29 -5.34
C LEU A 324 6.68 18.70 -4.89
N MET A 325 7.50 19.71 -5.16
CA MET A 325 7.18 21.11 -4.85
C MET A 325 6.41 21.82 -5.97
N ASP A 326 5.96 23.04 -5.67
CA ASP A 326 5.16 23.91 -6.55
C ASP A 326 5.93 24.47 -7.76
N ASP A 327 7.26 24.42 -7.72
CA ASP A 327 8.14 24.68 -8.87
C ASP A 327 8.28 23.46 -9.81
N ASN A 328 7.64 22.33 -9.48
CA ASN A 328 7.67 21.04 -10.18
C ASN A 328 9.01 20.30 -10.10
N LYS A 329 9.81 20.51 -9.06
CA LYS A 329 10.97 19.67 -8.72
C LYS A 329 10.74 18.87 -7.44
N TRP A 330 11.41 17.73 -7.33
CA TRP A 330 11.42 16.92 -6.11
C TRP A 330 12.45 17.44 -5.12
N TYR A 331 12.16 17.30 -3.84
CA TYR A 331 13.03 17.72 -2.74
C TYR A 331 12.98 16.67 -1.62
N ALA A 332 14.09 16.53 -0.89
CA ALA A 332 14.17 15.59 0.22
C ALA A 332 13.68 16.20 1.54
N ILE A 333 13.00 15.38 2.35
CA ILE A 333 12.65 15.66 3.75
C ILE A 333 12.98 14.38 4.53
N ASP A 334 13.77 14.51 5.60
CA ASP A 334 13.83 13.50 6.65
C ASP A 334 13.36 14.13 7.97
N VAL A 335 12.20 13.69 8.46
CA VAL A 335 11.66 14.11 9.76
C VAL A 335 12.48 13.49 10.89
N THR A 336 13.06 12.31 10.70
CA THR A 336 13.77 11.53 11.71
C THR A 336 15.05 12.20 12.19
N TRP A 337 15.84 12.75 11.27
CA TRP A 337 17.10 13.43 11.61
C TRP A 337 16.92 14.93 11.90
N ASP A 338 15.74 15.51 11.60
CA ASP A 338 15.39 16.88 12.01
C ASP A 338 14.60 16.91 13.35
N ASP A 339 14.00 15.80 13.77
CA ASP A 339 13.61 15.56 15.17
C ASP A 339 14.88 15.48 16.05
N LEU A 340 14.75 15.98 17.27
CA LEU A 340 15.84 16.04 18.24
C LEU A 340 15.49 15.39 19.58
N ASP A 341 14.29 14.90 19.85
CA ASP A 341 13.92 14.31 21.17
C ASP A 341 14.27 15.24 22.37
N ASN A 342 14.12 16.57 22.21
CA ASN A 342 14.53 17.62 23.18
C ASN A 342 16.06 17.67 23.48
N LYS A 343 16.89 17.01 22.66
CA LYS A 343 18.36 17.01 22.76
C LYS A 343 18.91 18.43 22.55
N TYR A 344 19.90 18.77 23.37
CA TYR A 344 20.47 20.13 23.46
C TYR A 344 19.46 21.24 23.83
N GLY A 345 18.22 20.90 24.25
CA GLY A 345 17.16 21.85 24.56
C GLY A 345 16.43 22.39 23.32
N GLN A 346 16.38 21.60 22.24
CA GLN A 346 15.58 21.84 21.04
C GLN A 346 14.84 20.55 20.70
N GLU A 347 13.57 20.66 20.31
CA GLU A 347 12.73 19.50 19.94
C GLU A 347 12.79 19.24 18.42
N ILE A 348 12.98 20.28 17.59
CA ILE A 348 13.04 20.19 16.12
C ILE A 348 14.15 21.12 15.57
N MET A 349 14.77 20.70 14.47
CA MET A 349 15.55 21.56 13.54
C MET A 349 15.07 21.42 12.07
N TYR A 350 15.79 22.04 11.13
CA TYR A 350 15.44 22.09 9.70
C TYR A 350 16.69 21.91 8.80
N THR A 351 17.55 20.98 9.17
CA THR A 351 18.79 20.61 8.46
C THR A 351 18.47 19.77 7.22
N TYR A 352 17.48 18.89 7.31
CA TYR A 352 17.09 17.90 6.30
C TYR A 352 15.73 18.19 5.64
N PHE A 353 15.05 19.26 6.04
CA PHE A 353 13.81 19.76 5.42
C PHE A 353 14.03 20.47 4.04
N LEU A 354 13.38 19.96 3.00
CA LEU A 354 13.31 20.48 1.62
C LEU A 354 14.67 20.70 0.92
N LYS A 355 15.51 19.67 0.98
CA LYS A 355 16.90 19.68 0.51
C LYS A 355 17.05 19.22 -0.94
N GLY A 356 18.11 19.70 -1.58
CA GLY A 356 18.56 19.22 -2.89
C GLY A 356 19.77 18.29 -2.81
N SER A 357 20.18 17.69 -3.94
CA SER A 357 21.27 16.71 -3.97
C SER A 357 22.61 17.26 -3.48
N ASP A 358 22.94 18.53 -3.75
CA ASP A 358 24.21 19.17 -3.33
C ASP A 358 24.39 19.19 -1.80
N SER A 359 23.29 19.14 -1.04
CA SER A 359 23.28 19.20 0.43
C SER A 359 22.90 17.85 1.06
N PHE A 360 21.88 17.18 0.54
CA PHE A 360 21.35 15.94 1.11
C PHE A 360 22.26 14.74 0.87
N PHE A 361 22.92 14.64 -0.29
CA PHE A 361 23.77 13.49 -0.62
C PHE A 361 25.19 13.53 0.01
N ASN A 362 25.39 14.38 1.03
CA ASN A 362 26.60 14.33 1.86
C ASN A 362 26.52 13.23 2.94
N ASP A 363 25.30 12.84 3.34
CA ASP A 363 25.03 11.86 4.39
C ASP A 363 23.81 10.97 4.12
N HIS A 364 23.00 11.25 3.07
CA HIS A 364 21.93 10.37 2.59
C HIS A 364 22.20 9.82 1.19
N THR A 365 22.37 8.51 1.06
CA THR A 365 22.57 7.81 -0.22
C THR A 365 21.39 6.86 -0.48
N PRO A 366 20.53 7.11 -1.49
CA PRO A 366 19.46 6.19 -1.86
C PRO A 366 19.99 4.81 -2.25
N SER A 367 19.25 3.76 -1.88
CA SER A 367 19.53 2.37 -2.27
C SER A 367 18.36 1.87 -3.11
N VAL A 368 18.60 1.58 -4.38
CA VAL A 368 17.56 1.18 -5.34
C VAL A 368 17.29 -0.32 -5.34
N ASP A 369 18.28 -1.13 -4.99
CA ASP A 369 18.15 -2.59 -4.90
C ASP A 369 17.74 -3.00 -3.47
N TYR A 370 16.64 -3.74 -3.37
CA TYR A 370 16.03 -4.23 -2.12
C TYR A 370 15.65 -5.71 -2.33
N SER A 371 16.59 -6.61 -2.07
CA SER A 371 16.44 -8.06 -2.35
C SER A 371 16.03 -8.31 -3.82
N TYR A 372 14.85 -8.87 -4.07
CA TYR A 372 14.30 -9.12 -5.42
C TYR A 372 13.75 -7.86 -6.13
N THR A 373 13.69 -6.72 -5.43
CA THR A 373 13.02 -5.49 -5.88
C THR A 373 14.01 -4.41 -6.31
N HIS A 374 13.74 -3.75 -7.43
CA HIS A 374 14.51 -2.59 -7.91
C HIS A 374 13.63 -1.34 -7.99
N PHE A 375 13.76 -0.44 -7.02
CA PHE A 375 12.99 0.78 -6.92
C PHE A 375 13.46 1.85 -7.92
N THR A 376 12.51 2.51 -8.59
CA THR A 376 12.77 3.75 -9.35
C THR A 376 12.33 4.94 -8.52
N PHE A 377 13.27 5.74 -8.03
CA PHE A 377 13.00 6.97 -7.29
C PHE A 377 12.98 8.22 -8.21
N PRO A 378 12.27 9.30 -7.85
CA PRO A 378 12.32 10.54 -8.60
C PRO A 378 13.64 11.31 -8.36
N GLU A 379 14.14 12.00 -9.39
CA GLU A 379 15.34 12.85 -9.29
C GLU A 379 15.02 14.15 -8.52
N ILE A 380 15.71 14.39 -7.41
CA ILE A 380 15.58 15.63 -6.63
C ILE A 380 16.34 16.80 -7.27
N SER A 381 15.86 18.02 -7.00
CA SER A 381 16.52 19.27 -7.34
C SER A 381 17.98 19.27 -6.91
N THR A 382 18.88 19.79 -7.74
CA THR A 382 20.31 19.90 -7.38
C THR A 382 20.53 20.76 -6.13
N LYS A 383 19.70 21.79 -5.96
CA LYS A 383 19.76 22.76 -4.85
C LYS A 383 18.53 22.67 -3.96
N ASP A 384 18.70 23.04 -2.70
CA ASP A 384 17.64 23.27 -1.71
C ASP A 384 16.51 24.17 -2.23
N TYR A 385 15.32 24.00 -1.67
CA TYR A 385 14.17 24.84 -1.98
C TYR A 385 14.38 26.25 -1.40
N ASP A 386 13.94 27.29 -2.13
CA ASP A 386 13.98 28.67 -1.65
C ASP A 386 12.57 29.08 -1.15
N PRO A 387 12.35 29.19 0.17
CA PRO A 387 11.05 29.52 0.73
C PRO A 387 10.52 30.91 0.30
N SER A 388 11.39 31.80 -0.21
CA SER A 388 10.97 33.10 -0.74
C SER A 388 10.27 33.01 -2.10
N GLN A 389 10.34 31.86 -2.78
CA GLN A 389 9.66 31.60 -4.05
C GLN A 389 8.33 30.84 -3.90
N ALA A 390 7.94 30.50 -2.67
CA ALA A 390 6.77 29.66 -2.41
C ALA A 390 5.45 30.31 -2.86
N VAL A 391 4.65 29.57 -3.63
CA VAL A 391 3.43 30.05 -4.28
C VAL A 391 2.21 29.79 -3.37
N PRO A 392 1.35 30.80 -3.14
CA PRO A 392 0.09 30.60 -2.42
C PRO A 392 -0.84 29.63 -3.14
N ILE A 393 -1.41 28.68 -2.40
CA ILE A 393 -2.30 27.64 -2.91
C ILE A 393 -3.59 28.26 -3.44
N SER A 394 -3.96 27.92 -4.67
CA SER A 394 -5.17 28.45 -5.30
C SER A 394 -6.43 28.01 -4.54
N THR A 395 -7.15 28.99 -3.99
CA THR A 395 -8.27 28.80 -3.04
C THR A 395 -9.47 28.03 -3.61
N ALA A 396 -9.49 27.82 -4.93
CA ALA A 396 -10.51 27.04 -5.64
C ALA A 396 -10.61 25.58 -5.15
N VAL A 397 -9.50 24.98 -4.70
CA VAL A 397 -9.48 23.60 -4.17
C VAL A 397 -9.99 23.55 -2.72
N VAL A 398 -9.58 24.50 -1.88
CA VAL A 398 -9.87 24.52 -0.44
C VAL A 398 -11.37 24.60 -0.15
N THR A 399 -12.12 25.39 -0.94
CA THR A 399 -13.57 25.56 -0.75
C THR A 399 -14.34 24.24 -0.95
N ALA A 400 -13.85 23.31 -1.77
CA ALA A 400 -14.51 22.03 -2.01
C ALA A 400 -14.47 21.13 -0.76
N LEU A 401 -13.32 21.04 -0.09
CA LEU A 401 -13.10 20.19 1.08
C LEU A 401 -13.85 20.70 2.33
N VAL A 402 -13.85 22.01 2.57
CA VAL A 402 -14.50 22.61 3.76
C VAL A 402 -16.04 22.55 3.66
N THR A 403 -16.60 22.59 2.46
CA THR A 403 -18.06 22.59 2.26
C THR A 403 -18.70 21.23 2.59
N THR A 404 -17.97 20.12 2.40
CA THR A 404 -18.49 18.76 2.66
C THR A 404 -18.70 18.43 4.14
N THR A 405 -18.00 19.09 5.06
CA THR A 405 -17.99 18.72 6.49
C THR A 405 -19.12 19.37 7.31
N THR A 406 -19.88 20.32 6.74
CA THR A 406 -20.92 21.08 7.47
C THR A 406 -22.34 20.69 7.03
N THR A 407 -22.77 19.46 7.37
CA THR A 407 -24.19 19.09 7.26
C THR A 407 -24.98 19.69 8.42
N ALA A 408 -25.65 20.82 8.18
CA ALA A 408 -26.56 21.42 9.16
C ALA A 408 -27.78 20.50 9.41
N ALA A 409 -28.15 20.31 10.67
CA ALA A 409 -29.32 19.52 11.05
C ALA A 409 -30.62 20.32 10.86
N GLU A 410 -31.31 20.11 9.73
CA GLU A 410 -32.64 20.68 9.51
C GLU A 410 -33.73 19.79 10.15
N THR A 411 -34.44 20.34 11.14
CA THR A 411 -35.54 19.67 11.84
C THR A 411 -36.83 19.77 11.04
N THR A 412 -37.16 18.72 10.28
CA THR A 412 -38.41 18.64 9.50
C THR A 412 -39.64 18.72 10.40
N THR A 413 -40.49 19.72 10.19
CA THR A 413 -41.77 19.87 10.88
C THR A 413 -42.93 19.60 9.92
N GLU A 414 -43.57 18.44 10.06
CA GLU A 414 -44.77 18.12 9.27
C GLU A 414 -45.96 18.99 9.71
N LYS A 415 -46.70 19.52 8.73
CA LYS A 415 -48.00 20.17 8.94
C LYS A 415 -49.04 19.46 8.05
N PRO A 416 -50.18 18.99 8.59
CA PRO A 416 -51.09 18.13 7.86
C PRO A 416 -51.87 18.88 6.76
N VAL A 417 -52.24 18.13 5.72
CA VAL A 417 -53.06 18.60 4.60
C VAL A 417 -54.54 18.63 5.00
N GLU A 418 -55.22 19.72 4.64
CA GLU A 418 -56.64 19.96 4.93
C GLU A 418 -57.53 19.23 3.90
N THR A 419 -58.67 18.68 4.33
CA THR A 419 -59.65 18.01 3.45
C THR A 419 -61.07 18.37 3.87
N THR A 420 -61.90 18.75 2.89
CA THR A 420 -63.04 19.64 3.13
C THR A 420 -64.39 18.92 3.21
N VAL A 421 -65.00 18.94 4.40
CA VAL A 421 -66.46 18.98 4.67
C VAL A 421 -67.37 17.85 4.14
N THR A 422 -68.12 17.24 5.07
CA THR A 422 -69.59 17.14 5.00
C THR A 422 -70.16 17.00 6.43
N THR A 423 -71.26 17.71 6.72
CA THR A 423 -71.86 17.81 8.07
C THR A 423 -73.09 16.93 8.20
N THR A 424 -73.20 16.19 9.31
CA THR A 424 -74.48 15.65 9.81
C THR A 424 -74.51 15.74 11.35
N GLU A 425 -75.59 16.28 11.92
CA GLU A 425 -75.77 16.41 13.37
C GLU A 425 -76.14 15.09 14.05
N LYS A 426 -75.71 14.90 15.32
CA LYS A 426 -76.60 14.30 16.32
C LYS A 426 -76.25 14.68 17.77
N THR A 427 -77.24 15.23 18.48
CA THR A 427 -77.19 15.62 19.90
C THR A 427 -77.17 14.42 20.86
N THR A 428 -76.45 14.52 21.99
CA THR A 428 -76.82 14.00 23.34
C THR A 428 -75.96 14.71 24.41
N THR A 429 -76.39 14.72 25.67
CA THR A 429 -76.03 15.72 26.71
C THR A 429 -75.41 15.08 27.96
N THR A 430 -74.74 15.90 28.80
CA THR A 430 -74.44 15.66 30.25
C THR A 430 -73.32 14.63 30.57
N THR A 431 -72.55 14.68 31.68
CA THR A 431 -72.58 15.53 32.90
C THR A 431 -71.15 15.84 33.42
N THR A 432 -71.00 16.96 34.14
CA THR A 432 -69.80 17.38 34.91
C THR A 432 -69.46 16.47 36.09
N THR A 433 -68.17 16.41 36.50
CA THR A 433 -67.78 16.41 37.93
C THR A 433 -66.40 17.07 38.08
N THR A 434 -66.22 17.90 39.12
CA THR A 434 -64.97 18.58 39.45
C THR A 434 -64.60 18.30 40.90
N THR A 435 -63.37 17.88 41.19
CA THR A 435 -62.82 17.77 42.56
C THR A 435 -61.39 18.28 42.61
N THR A 436 -60.95 18.76 43.78
CA THR A 436 -59.90 19.79 43.90
C THR A 436 -58.58 19.34 44.54
N ARG A 437 -57.55 20.18 44.29
CA ARG A 437 -56.24 20.29 44.98
C ARG A 437 -56.31 20.10 46.52
N PRO A 438 -55.20 19.71 47.15
CA PRO A 438 -54.40 20.73 47.85
C PRO A 438 -52.88 20.70 47.53
N VAL A 439 -52.13 21.63 48.11
CA VAL A 439 -50.68 21.82 47.95
C VAL A 439 -50.01 21.77 49.33
N THR A 440 -48.81 21.19 49.42
CA THR A 440 -47.93 21.28 50.59
C THR A 440 -46.49 21.52 50.15
N THR A 441 -45.76 22.36 50.88
CA THR A 441 -44.39 22.80 50.56
C THR A 441 -43.45 22.51 51.73
N THR A 442 -42.33 21.81 51.53
CA THR A 442 -41.34 21.57 52.61
C THR A 442 -39.88 21.68 52.15
N VAL A 443 -39.27 22.79 52.61
CA VAL A 443 -37.87 23.10 52.94
C VAL A 443 -36.76 22.03 52.75
N LYS A 444 -35.63 22.51 52.21
CA LYS A 444 -34.29 21.87 52.07
C LYS A 444 -33.44 21.94 53.37
N PRO A 445 -32.61 20.93 53.68
CA PRO A 445 -31.35 21.08 54.42
C PRO A 445 -30.10 21.08 53.51
N THR A 446 -28.99 21.64 53.99
CA THR A 446 -27.67 21.64 53.32
C THR A 446 -26.66 20.88 54.19
N THR A 447 -25.73 20.14 53.58
CA THR A 447 -24.54 19.57 54.24
C THR A 447 -23.28 19.85 53.42
N THR A 448 -22.13 19.93 54.08
CA THR A 448 -20.88 20.41 53.48
C THR A 448 -19.66 19.70 54.08
N LYS A 449 -18.81 19.12 53.21
CA LYS A 449 -17.44 18.64 53.48
C LYS A 449 -17.30 17.50 54.54
N PRO A 450 -16.13 16.84 54.75
CA PRO A 450 -14.73 17.20 54.41
C PRO A 450 -14.36 17.57 52.96
#